data_AF-A0A7V9ZFQ1-F1
#
_entry.id   AF-A0A7V9ZFQ1-F1
#
_cell.length_a   1.000
_cell.length_b   1.000
_cell.length_c   1.000
_cell.angle_alpha   90.00
_cell.angle_beta   90.00
_cell.angle_gamma   90.00
#
_symmetry.space_group_name_H-M   'P 1'
#
loop_
_entity.id
_entity.type
_entity.pdbx_description
1 polymer ?
#
loop_
_entity_poly.entity_id
_entity_poly.type
_entity_poly.pdbx_seq_one_letter_code
_entity_poly.pdbx_strand_id
1 'polypeptide(L)'
;MHDALSSVAEAGIPLERTMLLGFSQGACLSLEYAARNAARYGGIACLSGGLIGPDGTSRDYKGEFETTPVFLGCSDVDSHIPAERVRESGRVMEHMGANVIVRLYPGMGHAVNDDEIKAVRTMMENVLKPAGN
;
A
#
# COMPACT_ATOMS: atom_id res chain seq x y z
N MET A 1 -14.79 0.86 0.23
CA MET A 1 -13.74 -0.11 -0.11
C MET A 1 -14.22 -1.53 0.00
N HIS A 2 -14.88 -1.91 1.11
CA HIS A 2 -15.45 -3.24 1.28
C HIS A 2 -16.35 -3.65 0.10
N ASP A 3 -17.36 -2.83 -0.26
CA ASP A 3 -18.26 -3.13 -1.38
C ASP A 3 -17.53 -3.34 -2.71
N ALA A 4 -16.51 -2.52 -2.99
CA ALA A 4 -15.71 -2.65 -4.20
C ALA A 4 -14.92 -3.98 -4.23
N LEU A 5 -14.36 -4.41 -3.10
CA LEU A 5 -13.68 -5.69 -2.99
C LEU A 5 -14.67 -6.86 -3.08
N SER A 6 -15.87 -6.71 -2.51
CA SER A 6 -16.94 -7.71 -2.65
C SER A 6 -17.34 -7.89 -4.12
N SER A 7 -17.52 -6.80 -4.88
CA SER A 7 -17.82 -6.89 -6.32
C SER A 7 -16.69 -7.55 -7.13
N VAL A 8 -15.43 -7.31 -6.77
CA VAL A 8 -14.27 -7.96 -7.41
C VAL A 8 -14.25 -9.46 -7.10
N ALA A 9 -14.52 -9.84 -5.85
CA ALA A 9 -14.62 -11.23 -5.43
C ALA A 9 -15.79 -11.96 -6.10
N GLU A 10 -16.96 -11.31 -6.22
CA GLU A 10 -18.13 -11.82 -6.97
C GLU A 10 -17.84 -12.04 -8.45
N ALA A 11 -16.93 -11.25 -9.03
CA ALA A 11 -16.41 -11.45 -10.39
C ALA A 11 -15.37 -12.60 -10.50
N GLY A 12 -15.12 -13.33 -9.41
CA GLY A 12 -14.22 -14.48 -9.37
C GLY A 12 -12.74 -14.13 -9.22
N ILE A 13 -12.42 -12.89 -8.81
CA ILE A 13 -11.05 -12.44 -8.61
C ILE A 13 -10.76 -12.45 -7.09
N PRO A 14 -9.94 -13.38 -6.59
CA PRO A 14 -9.66 -13.48 -5.16
C PRO A 14 -8.72 -12.34 -4.70
N LEU A 15 -8.60 -12.13 -3.39
CA LEU A 15 -7.80 -11.02 -2.82
C LEU A 15 -6.32 -11.14 -3.18
N GLU A 16 -5.78 -12.34 -3.26
CA GLU A 16 -4.39 -12.63 -3.66
C GLU A 16 -4.12 -12.23 -5.12
N ARG A 17 -5.18 -11.94 -5.89
CA ARG A 17 -5.11 -11.41 -7.26
C ARG A 17 -5.65 -9.98 -7.37
N THR A 18 -5.89 -9.32 -6.24
CA THR A 18 -6.40 -7.95 -6.16
C THR A 18 -5.33 -7.03 -5.57
N MET A 19 -5.10 -5.89 -6.22
CA MET A 19 -4.16 -4.88 -5.75
C MET A 19 -4.90 -3.62 -5.29
N LEU A 20 -4.57 -3.13 -4.10
CA LEU A 20 -5.03 -1.82 -3.64
C LEU A 20 -3.99 -0.77 -4.03
N LEU A 21 -4.41 0.26 -4.75
CA LEU A 21 -3.55 1.34 -5.22
C LEU A 21 -4.23 2.68 -4.96
N GLY A 22 -3.48 3.63 -4.41
CA GLY A 22 -3.95 5.00 -4.23
C GLY A 22 -2.84 6.03 -4.31
N PHE A 23 -3.26 7.29 -4.55
CA PHE A 23 -2.41 8.48 -4.48
C PHE A 23 -2.97 9.47 -3.45
N SER A 24 -2.11 10.14 -2.68
CA SER A 24 -2.50 11.18 -1.72
C SER A 24 -3.57 10.68 -0.75
N GLN A 25 -4.71 11.35 -0.64
CA GLN A 25 -5.83 10.89 0.18
C GLN A 25 -6.28 9.46 -0.15
N GLY A 26 -6.31 9.09 -1.44
CA GLY A 26 -6.65 7.74 -1.86
C GLY A 26 -5.64 6.72 -1.34
N ALA A 27 -4.35 7.06 -1.32
CA ALA A 27 -3.30 6.21 -0.77
C ALA A 27 -3.48 5.99 0.74
N CYS A 28 -3.77 7.06 1.49
CA CYS A 28 -4.05 6.97 2.92
C CYS A 28 -5.26 6.09 3.22
N LEU A 29 -6.35 6.25 2.46
CA LEU A 29 -7.56 5.43 2.63
C LEU A 29 -7.30 3.96 2.28
N SER A 30 -6.59 3.69 1.18
CA SER A 30 -6.19 2.35 0.76
C SER A 30 -5.34 1.65 1.81
N LEU A 31 -4.31 2.33 2.33
CA LEU A 31 -3.40 1.76 3.30
C LEU A 31 -4.07 1.53 4.66
N GLU A 32 -4.84 2.51 5.16
CA GLU A 32 -5.56 2.39 6.44
C GLU A 32 -6.58 1.25 6.41
N TYR A 33 -7.32 1.13 5.30
CA TYR A 33 -8.27 0.03 5.15
C TYR A 33 -7.56 -1.32 5.12
N ALA A 34 -6.45 -1.43 4.39
CA ALA A 34 -5.68 -2.67 4.33
C ALA A 34 -5.13 -3.06 5.70
N ALA A 35 -4.59 -2.11 6.47
CA ALA A 35 -4.15 -2.35 7.85
C ALA A 35 -5.31 -2.80 8.75
N ARG A 36 -6.48 -2.19 8.65
CA ARG A 36 -7.66 -2.59 9.45
C ARG A 36 -8.27 -3.93 9.03
N ASN A 37 -8.02 -4.38 7.80
CA ASN A 37 -8.59 -5.59 7.21
C ASN A 37 -7.47 -6.46 6.65
N ALA A 38 -6.43 -6.69 7.45
CA ALA A 38 -5.25 -7.42 7.01
C ALA A 38 -5.64 -8.81 6.49
N ALA A 39 -5.19 -9.08 5.28
CA ALA A 39 -5.40 -10.29 4.52
C ALA A 39 -4.30 -10.42 3.49
N ARG A 40 -4.23 -11.56 2.81
CA ARG A 40 -3.33 -11.75 1.68
C ARG A 40 -3.85 -11.06 0.42
N TYR A 41 -3.31 -9.89 0.11
CA TYR A 41 -3.60 -9.19 -1.15
C TYR A 41 -2.58 -9.55 -2.22
N GLY A 42 -2.93 -9.33 -3.49
CA GLY A 42 -1.98 -9.40 -4.60
C GLY A 42 -0.91 -8.30 -4.51
N GLY A 43 -1.27 -7.16 -3.91
CA GLY A 43 -0.32 -6.12 -3.53
C GLY A 43 -0.99 -4.86 -3.00
N ILE A 44 -0.21 -3.98 -2.38
CA ILE A 44 -0.67 -2.67 -1.91
C ILE A 44 0.36 -1.62 -2.35
N ALA A 45 -0.08 -0.61 -3.10
CA ALA A 45 0.75 0.53 -3.48
C ALA A 45 0.17 1.83 -2.92
N CYS A 46 0.97 2.49 -2.08
CA CYS A 46 0.66 3.75 -1.45
C CYS A 46 1.59 4.82 -2.03
N LEU A 47 1.05 5.69 -2.89
CA LEU A 47 1.81 6.78 -3.52
C LEU A 47 1.49 8.10 -2.83
N SER A 48 2.51 8.73 -2.27
CA SER A 48 2.41 9.95 -1.45
C SER A 48 1.29 9.83 -0.41
N GLY A 49 1.38 8.84 0.47
CA GLY A 49 0.39 8.59 1.52
C GLY A 49 0.97 7.84 2.72
N GLY A 50 0.13 7.61 3.73
CA GLY A 50 0.49 6.86 4.93
C GLY A 50 -0.74 6.55 5.80
N LEU A 51 -0.54 5.81 6.88
CA LEU A 51 -1.60 5.44 7.82
C LEU A 51 -2.21 6.69 8.46
N ILE A 52 -3.53 6.64 8.66
CA ILE A 52 -4.33 7.80 9.05
C ILE A 52 -4.27 7.98 10.56
N GLY A 53 -4.11 9.23 11.01
CA GLY A 53 -4.16 9.60 12.42
C GLY A 53 -3.04 10.58 12.79
N PRO A 54 -3.21 11.33 13.88
CA PRO A 54 -2.15 12.16 14.44
C PRO A 54 -0.96 11.29 14.90
N ASP A 55 0.19 11.93 15.09
CA ASP A 55 1.38 11.26 15.62
C ASP A 55 1.07 10.68 17.02
N GLY A 56 1.55 9.45 17.26
CA GLY A 56 1.22 8.70 18.49
C GLY A 56 -0.11 7.97 18.47
N THR A 57 -0.86 7.99 17.36
CA THR A 57 -2.02 7.10 17.17
C THR A 57 -1.58 5.64 17.31
N SER A 58 -2.27 4.87 18.15
CA SER A 58 -2.01 3.42 18.27
C SER A 58 -2.21 2.74 16.90
N ARG A 59 -1.27 1.86 16.56
CA ARG A 59 -1.24 1.08 15.31
C ARG A 59 -1.50 -0.40 15.58
N ASP A 60 -2.32 -0.70 16.59
CA ASP A 60 -2.66 -2.05 17.04
C ASP A 60 -3.77 -2.65 16.17
N TYR A 61 -3.45 -2.87 14.89
CA TYR A 61 -4.33 -3.53 13.95
C TYR A 61 -4.33 -5.05 14.16
N LYS A 62 -5.40 -5.73 13.74
CA LYS A 62 -5.54 -7.19 13.82
C LYS A 62 -5.29 -7.84 12.45
N GLY A 63 -4.86 -9.10 12.47
CA GLY A 63 -4.63 -9.90 11.28
C GLY A 63 -3.21 -9.79 10.76
N GLU A 64 -2.93 -10.50 9.66
CA GLU A 64 -1.61 -10.59 9.05
C GLU A 64 -1.71 -10.47 7.53
N PHE A 65 -0.66 -9.94 6.91
CA PHE A 65 -0.59 -9.73 5.47
C PHE A 65 -0.07 -10.93 4.69
N GLU A 66 0.37 -12.00 5.35
CA GLU A 66 0.87 -13.23 4.69
C GLU A 66 1.84 -12.95 3.54
N THR A 67 2.87 -12.13 3.79
CA THR A 67 3.89 -11.72 2.81
C THR A 67 3.39 -10.88 1.63
N THR A 68 2.19 -10.29 1.72
CA THR A 68 1.65 -9.35 0.71
C THR A 68 2.71 -8.32 0.31
N PRO A 69 2.99 -8.13 -0.99
CA PRO A 69 3.89 -7.07 -1.45
C PRO A 69 3.30 -5.68 -1.19
N VAL A 70 4.05 -4.82 -0.50
CA VAL A 70 3.65 -3.44 -0.21
C VAL A 70 4.71 -2.48 -0.70
N PHE A 71 4.30 -1.47 -1.48
CA PHE A 71 5.15 -0.37 -1.91
C PHE A 71 4.62 0.94 -1.35
N LEU A 72 5.49 1.71 -0.68
CA LEU A 72 5.22 3.08 -0.25
C LEU A 72 6.22 4.01 -0.93
N GLY A 73 5.73 4.83 -1.86
CA GLY A 73 6.51 5.85 -2.56
C GLY A 73 6.08 7.25 -2.12
N CYS A 74 7.02 8.17 -1.90
CA CYS A 74 6.71 9.57 -1.59
C CYS A 74 7.92 10.48 -1.81
N SER A 75 7.73 11.79 -1.93
CA SER A 75 8.84 12.75 -1.89
C SER A 75 9.37 12.93 -0.45
N ASP A 76 10.66 13.16 -0.29
CA ASP A 76 11.26 13.48 1.02
C ASP A 76 10.84 14.87 1.55
N VAL A 77 10.54 15.79 0.64
CA VAL A 77 10.03 17.15 0.90
C VAL A 77 8.55 17.33 0.60
N ASP A 78 7.73 16.27 0.65
CA ASP A 78 6.28 16.38 0.44
C ASP A 78 5.62 17.26 1.51
N SER A 79 4.85 18.27 1.07
CA SER A 79 4.20 19.23 1.98
C SER A 79 2.96 18.69 2.69
N HIS A 80 2.39 17.59 2.22
CA HIS A 80 1.16 17.00 2.75
C HIS A 80 1.44 15.74 3.57
N ILE A 81 2.40 14.92 3.14
CA ILE A 81 2.72 13.64 3.75
C ILE A 81 4.18 13.65 4.23
N PRO A 82 4.42 13.85 5.54
CA PRO A 82 5.77 13.83 6.07
C PRO A 82 6.46 12.48 5.80
N ALA A 83 7.73 12.51 5.40
CA ALA A 83 8.56 11.32 5.18
C ALA A 83 8.52 10.33 6.35
N GLU A 84 8.47 10.83 7.58
CA GLU A 84 8.41 9.97 8.77
C GLU A 84 7.11 9.18 8.86
N ARG A 85 5.97 9.76 8.43
CA ARG A 85 4.70 9.04 8.37
C ARG A 85 4.76 7.87 7.39
N VAL A 86 5.45 8.05 6.25
CA VAL A 86 5.65 6.98 5.26
C VAL A 86 6.50 5.85 5.87
N ARG A 87 7.58 6.20 6.58
CA ARG A 87 8.46 5.23 7.26
C ARG A 87 7.74 4.49 8.38
N GLU A 88 6.99 5.19 9.23
CA GLU A 88 6.16 4.60 10.27
C GLU A 88 5.16 3.62 9.67
N SER A 89 4.45 4.05 8.61
CA SER A 89 3.50 3.20 7.92
C SER A 89 4.15 1.94 7.38
N GLY A 90 5.33 2.05 6.75
CA GLY A 90 6.10 0.90 6.29
C GLY A 90 6.43 -0.09 7.43
N ARG A 91 6.91 0.41 8.57
CA ARG A 91 7.24 -0.42 9.75
C ARG A 91 6.01 -1.14 10.30
N VAL A 92 4.84 -0.47 10.34
CA VAL A 92 3.59 -1.10 10.77
C VAL A 92 3.20 -2.23 9.82
N MET A 93 3.21 -1.99 8.51
CA MET A 93 2.86 -3.02 7.52
C MET A 93 3.81 -4.22 7.59
N GLU A 94 5.12 -3.97 7.78
CA GLU A 94 6.14 -5.01 7.94
C GLU A 94 5.92 -5.82 9.23
N HIS A 95 5.61 -5.15 10.35
CA HIS A 95 5.28 -5.81 11.61
C HIS A 95 4.03 -6.69 11.49
N MET A 96 3.09 -6.31 10.63
CA MET A 96 1.90 -7.09 10.30
C MET A 96 2.16 -8.20 9.25
N GLY A 97 3.42 -8.48 8.91
CA GLY A 97 3.81 -9.60 8.05
C GLY A 97 3.81 -9.32 6.55
N ALA A 98 3.80 -8.05 6.12
CA ALA A 98 3.95 -7.68 4.70
C ALA A 98 5.41 -7.69 4.24
N ASN A 99 5.63 -7.86 2.93
CA ASN A 99 6.93 -7.63 2.30
C ASN A 99 7.00 -6.18 1.79
N VAL A 100 7.65 -5.30 2.56
CA VAL A 100 7.53 -3.84 2.39
C VAL A 100 8.74 -3.23 1.69
N ILE A 101 8.48 -2.37 0.71
CA ILE A 101 9.45 -1.45 0.13
C ILE A 101 8.98 -0.02 0.42
N VAL A 102 9.82 0.75 1.12
CA VAL A 102 9.64 2.20 1.28
C VAL A 102 10.68 2.92 0.42
N ARG A 103 10.23 3.86 -0.42
CA ARG A 103 11.11 4.67 -1.27
C ARG A 103 10.74 6.14 -1.14
N LEU A 104 11.73 6.94 -0.74
CA LEU A 104 11.61 8.39 -0.67
C LEU A 104 12.43 9.03 -1.80
N TYR A 105 11.83 9.97 -2.52
CA TYR A 105 12.43 10.61 -3.68
C TYR A 105 12.86 12.04 -3.37
N PRO A 106 14.13 12.40 -3.61
CA PRO A 106 14.62 13.75 -3.33
C PRO A 106 13.97 14.82 -4.19
N GLY A 107 13.37 15.84 -3.56
CA GLY A 107 12.99 17.10 -4.22
C GLY A 107 11.84 17.00 -5.23
N MET A 108 11.08 15.90 -5.25
CA MET A 108 10.01 15.66 -6.22
C MET A 108 8.73 16.47 -5.94
N GLY A 109 8.49 16.85 -4.69
CA GLY A 109 7.23 17.48 -4.26
C GLY A 109 6.06 16.49 -4.25
N HIS A 110 4.82 16.99 -4.24
CA HIS A 110 3.62 16.14 -4.16
C HIS A 110 3.17 15.64 -5.55
N ALA A 111 3.89 14.65 -6.10
CA ALA A 111 3.66 14.09 -7.43
C ALA A 111 3.88 12.56 -7.46
N VAL A 112 3.72 11.96 -8.65
CA VAL A 112 4.12 10.59 -8.94
C VAL A 112 5.21 10.61 -10.01
N ASN A 113 6.30 9.86 -9.84
CA ASN A 113 7.38 9.77 -10.84
C ASN A 113 7.42 8.45 -11.61
N ASP A 114 8.28 8.40 -12.63
CA ASP A 114 8.45 7.24 -13.52
C ASP A 114 8.93 5.98 -12.79
N ASP A 115 9.72 6.12 -11.73
CA ASP A 115 10.22 4.99 -10.95
C ASP A 115 9.10 4.39 -10.07
N GLU A 116 8.20 5.21 -9.52
CA GLU A 116 6.97 4.75 -8.86
C GLU A 116 6.04 4.04 -9.84
N ILE A 117 5.84 4.61 -11.03
CA ILE A 117 5.04 3.99 -12.10
C ILE A 117 5.63 2.62 -12.47
N LYS A 118 6.95 2.53 -12.59
CA LYS A 118 7.66 1.28 -12.89
C LYS A 118 7.51 0.25 -11.77
N ALA A 119 7.63 0.68 -10.51
CA ALA A 119 7.44 -0.20 -9.36
C ALA A 119 6.01 -0.77 -9.33
N VAL A 120 4.99 0.09 -9.46
CA VAL A 120 3.58 -0.32 -9.50
C VAL A 120 3.28 -1.24 -10.67
N ARG A 121 3.81 -0.95 -11.86
CA ARG A 121 3.65 -1.82 -13.03
C ARG A 121 4.24 -3.21 -12.79
N THR A 122 5.43 -3.27 -12.20
CA THR A 122 6.08 -4.55 -11.86
C THR A 122 5.24 -5.34 -10.85
N MET A 123 4.62 -4.68 -9.87
CA MET A 123 3.68 -5.33 -8.95
C MET A 123 2.46 -5.89 -9.69
N MET A 124 1.83 -5.10 -10.56
CA MET A 124 0.68 -5.55 -11.36
C MET A 124 1.02 -6.76 -12.22
N GLU A 125 2.18 -6.77 -12.88
CA GLU A 125 2.66 -7.91 -13.67
C GLU A 125 2.81 -9.18 -12.82
N ASN A 126 3.28 -9.05 -11.57
CA ASN A 126 3.39 -10.20 -10.66
C ASN A 126 2.04 -10.74 -10.21
N VAL A 127 1.03 -9.89 -9.99
CA VAL A 127 -0.34 -10.28 -9.66
C VAL A 127 -1.01 -11.06 -10.80
N LEU A 128 -0.67 -10.73 -12.05
CA LEU A 128 -1.24 -11.36 -13.24
C LEU A 128 -0.61 -12.72 -13.58
N LYS A 129 0.59 -13.02 -13.05
CA LYS A 129 1.22 -14.33 -13.27
C LYS A 129 0.30 -15.44 -12.74
N PRO A 130 0.18 -16.57 -13.47
CA PRO A 130 -0.48 -17.75 -12.94
C PRO A 130 0.20 -18.17 -11.64
N ALA A 131 -0.57 -18.64 -10.65
CA ALA A 131 0.02 -19.38 -9.54
C ALA A 131 0.85 -20.52 -10.15
N GLY A 132 2.13 -20.60 -9.81
CA GLY A 132 3.04 -21.60 -10.38
C GLY A 132 2.46 -23.00 -10.23
N ASN A 133 2.54 -23.79 -11.31
CA ASN A 133 2.28 -25.23 -11.30
C ASN A 133 3.19 -25.96 -10.30
#